data_AF-A0A5N6XHK8-F1
#
_entry.id   AF-A0A5N6XHK8-F1
#
_cell.length_a   1.000
_cell.length_b   1.000
_cell.length_c   1.000
_cell.angle_alpha   90.00
_cell.angle_beta   90.00
_cell.angle_gamma   90.00
#
_symmetry.space_group_name_H-M   'P 1'
#
loop_
_entity.id
_entity.type
_entity.pdbx_description
1 polymer ?
#
loop_
_entity_poly.entity_id
_entity_poly.type
_entity_poly.pdbx_seq_one_letter_code
_entity_poly.pdbx_strand_id
1 'polypeptide(L)'
;MTTIACLVLSTGKELLRHRVRYRENFPLTLSAEPPAIDVRWNHDENGHPKDAKTRQRFADRKLYIAIVRQLEQERGITEGYGLSPVLQDSQRQHLASAMRLYQSGKPGWYAKVLQEISKDG
;
A
#
# COMPACT_ATOMS: atom_id res chain seq x y z
N MET A 1 -17.35 10.87 -8.93
CA MET A 1 -16.14 10.54 -8.13
C MET A 1 -16.44 10.11 -6.69
N THR A 2 -17.69 10.08 -6.24
CA THR A 2 -18.07 9.83 -4.83
C THR A 2 -18.17 8.35 -4.44
N THR A 3 -18.33 7.44 -5.41
CA THR A 3 -18.67 6.02 -5.14
C THR A 3 -17.49 5.18 -4.62
N ILE A 4 -16.25 5.47 -5.03
CA ILE A 4 -15.06 4.69 -4.65
C ILE A 4 -14.65 4.99 -3.19
N ALA A 5 -14.77 6.24 -2.75
CA ALA A 5 -14.49 6.63 -1.36
C ALA A 5 -15.44 5.94 -0.36
N CYS A 6 -16.73 5.82 -0.71
CA CYS A 6 -17.70 5.06 0.08
C CYS A 6 -17.36 3.56 0.17
N LEU A 7 -16.75 2.98 -0.88
CA LEU A 7 -16.37 1.57 -0.90
C LEU A 7 -15.26 1.23 0.10
N VAL A 8 -14.24 2.10 0.18
CA VAL A 8 -13.15 1.97 1.16
C VAL A 8 -13.69 2.08 2.60
N LEU A 9 -14.62 3.00 2.83
CA LEU A 9 -15.21 3.23 4.16
C LEU A 9 -16.20 2.13 4.57
N SER A 10 -17.01 1.60 3.64
CA SER A 10 -18.00 0.56 3.93
C SER A 10 -17.35 -0.80 4.16
N THR A 11 -16.37 -1.17 3.33
CA THR A 11 -15.69 -2.46 3.43
C THR A 11 -14.75 -2.52 4.63
N GLY A 12 -14.13 -1.39 4.99
CA GLY A 12 -13.38 -1.26 6.24
C GLY A 12 -14.28 -1.41 7.47
N LYS A 13 -15.50 -0.87 7.45
CA LYS A 13 -16.46 -1.00 8.58
C LYS A 13 -16.96 -2.43 8.79
N GLU A 14 -17.20 -3.19 7.72
CA GLU A 14 -17.72 -4.56 7.80
C GLU A 14 -16.67 -5.54 8.38
N LEU A 15 -15.40 -5.40 7.97
CA LEU A 15 -14.28 -6.22 8.45
C LEU A 15 -13.81 -5.84 9.87
N LEU A 16 -14.24 -4.70 10.41
CA LEU A 16 -13.75 -4.13 11.68
C LEU A 16 -14.81 -4.08 12.78
N ARG A 17 -15.90 -4.85 12.68
CA ARG A 17 -16.84 -5.02 13.80
C ARG A 17 -16.21 -5.64 15.06
N HIS A 18 -14.94 -6.08 15.00
CA HIS A 18 -14.24 -6.69 16.13
C HIS A 18 -13.00 -5.99 16.70
N ARG A 19 -12.39 -4.95 16.12
CA ARG A 19 -11.35 -4.16 16.83
C ARG A 19 -10.84 -2.96 16.03
N VAL A 20 -10.73 -1.82 16.72
CA VAL A 20 -9.96 -0.60 16.38
C VAL A 20 -10.64 0.42 15.46
N ARG A 21 -10.83 1.64 16.00
CA ARG A 21 -11.24 2.86 15.27
C ARG A 21 -10.22 3.19 14.18
N TYR A 22 -10.64 3.20 12.91
CA TYR A 22 -9.84 3.76 11.81
C TYR A 22 -10.31 5.18 11.49
N ARG A 23 -9.42 6.16 11.64
CA ARG A 23 -9.50 7.45 10.92
C ARG A 23 -9.15 7.19 9.45
N GLU A 24 -9.75 7.97 8.55
CA GLU A 24 -9.76 7.92 7.07
C GLU A 24 -8.40 7.96 6.37
N ASN A 25 -7.47 7.09 6.75
CA ASN A 25 -6.22 6.92 6.05
C ASN A 25 -6.29 5.62 5.24
N PHE A 26 -5.81 5.65 4.00
CA PHE A 26 -5.23 4.47 3.32
C PHE A 26 -4.57 3.61 4.39
N PRO A 27 -4.75 2.27 4.45
CA PRO A 27 -4.19 1.50 5.55
C PRO A 27 -2.66 1.67 5.54
N LEU A 28 -2.19 2.66 6.32
CA LEU A 28 -0.79 3.04 6.51
C LEU A 28 -0.03 1.86 7.12
N THR A 29 -0.79 0.93 7.71
CA THR A 29 -0.40 -0.40 8.14
C THR A 29 0.08 -1.31 7.02
N LEU A 30 -0.17 -1.00 5.73
CA LEU A 30 0.27 -1.78 4.58
C LEU A 30 1.36 -1.08 3.74
N SER A 31 1.75 0.15 4.08
CA SER A 31 2.83 0.87 3.40
C SER A 31 4.19 0.30 3.82
N ALA A 32 4.96 -0.17 2.84
CA ALA A 32 6.36 -0.52 2.99
C ALA A 32 7.25 0.66 2.62
N GLU A 33 8.47 0.71 3.15
CA GLU A 33 9.46 1.68 2.68
C GLU A 33 9.84 1.34 1.23
N PRO A 34 9.86 2.32 0.32
CA PRO A 34 10.33 2.08 -1.04
C PRO A 34 11.80 1.58 -1.03
N PRO A 35 12.17 0.63 -1.89
CA PRO A 35 13.53 0.10 -1.97
C PRO A 35 14.61 1.18 -2.13
N ALA A 36 14.27 2.31 -2.79
CA ALA A 36 15.13 3.47 -2.97
C ALA A 36 15.71 4.03 -1.66
N ILE A 37 14.94 3.95 -0.57
CA ILE A 37 15.32 4.47 0.74
C ILE A 37 15.50 3.36 1.79
N ASP A 38 15.13 2.13 1.44
CA ASP A 38 15.39 0.98 2.29
C ASP A 38 16.88 0.60 2.20
N VAL A 39 17.42 0.18 3.33
CA VAL A 39 18.86 -0.06 3.51
C VAL A 39 19.14 -1.55 3.39
N ARG A 40 20.23 -1.90 2.69
CA ARG A 40 20.56 -3.30 2.38
C ARG A 40 20.70 -4.18 3.63
N TRP A 41 21.14 -3.64 4.76
CA TRP A 41 21.27 -4.41 5.99
C TRP A 41 19.94 -4.86 6.59
N ASN A 42 18.81 -4.24 6.21
CA ASN A 42 17.47 -4.67 6.61
C ASN A 42 17.02 -5.98 5.96
N HIS A 43 17.75 -6.45 4.94
CA HIS A 43 17.39 -7.63 4.17
C HIS A 43 18.35 -8.79 4.38
N ASP A 44 17.82 -10.01 4.30
CA ASP A 44 18.59 -11.25 4.30
C ASP A 44 19.27 -11.48 2.93
N GLU A 45 19.99 -12.59 2.83
CA GLU A 45 20.72 -12.99 1.62
C GLU A 45 19.81 -13.20 0.40
N ASN A 46 18.51 -13.43 0.61
CA ASN A 46 17.51 -13.60 -0.45
C ASN A 46 16.81 -12.27 -0.80
N GLY A 47 17.22 -11.16 -0.18
CA GLY A 47 16.59 -9.86 -0.38
C GLY A 47 15.24 -9.73 0.32
N HIS A 48 14.91 -10.59 1.29
CA HIS A 48 13.70 -10.47 2.09
C HIS A 48 13.96 -9.67 3.37
N PRO A 49 12.97 -8.92 3.88
CA PRO A 49 13.12 -8.20 5.15
C PRO A 49 13.49 -9.16 6.29
N LYS A 50 14.54 -8.84 7.05
CA LYS A 50 14.95 -9.58 8.24
C LYS A 50 13.97 -9.43 9.39
N ASP A 51 13.33 -8.27 9.49
CA ASP A 51 12.36 -7.98 10.53
C ASP A 51 11.05 -8.75 10.31
N ALA A 52 10.65 -9.55 11.31
CA ALA A 52 9.45 -10.38 11.25
C ALA A 52 8.17 -9.54 11.12
N LYS A 53 8.12 -8.37 11.75
CA LYS A 53 6.96 -7.46 11.67
C LYS A 53 6.80 -6.91 10.26
N THR A 54 7.90 -6.58 9.59
CA THR A 54 7.91 -6.15 8.19
C THR A 54 7.47 -7.28 7.25
N ARG A 55 7.95 -8.52 7.46
CA ARG A 55 7.48 -9.68 6.70
C ARG A 55 5.97 -9.91 6.87
N GLN A 56 5.47 -9.84 8.11
CA GLN A 56 4.04 -9.97 8.38
C GLN A 56 3.24 -8.87 7.68
N ARG A 57 3.70 -7.62 7.73
CA ARG A 57 3.06 -6.51 7.00
C ARG A 57 2.96 -6.77 5.49
N PHE A 58 3.99 -7.35 4.87
CA PHE A 58 3.92 -7.72 3.45
C PHE A 58 2.92 -8.86 3.19
N ALA A 59 2.84 -9.85 4.09
CA ALA A 59 1.85 -10.92 4.01
C ALA A 59 0.41 -10.36 4.16
N ASP A 60 0.17 -9.52 5.16
CA ASP A 60 -1.11 -8.86 5.42
C ASP A 60 -1.55 -8.02 4.21
N ARG A 61 -0.60 -7.33 3.56
CA ARG A 61 -0.88 -6.56 2.34
C ARG A 61 -1.36 -7.46 1.20
N LYS A 62 -0.67 -8.57 0.96
CA LYS A 62 -1.09 -9.53 -0.09
C LYS A 62 -2.48 -10.08 0.19
N LEU A 63 -2.75 -10.44 1.44
CA LEU A 63 -4.06 -10.93 1.87
C LEU A 63 -5.16 -9.88 1.66
N TYR A 64 -4.91 -8.63 2.06
CA TYR A 64 -5.86 -7.53 1.87
C TYR A 64 -6.20 -7.31 0.40
N ILE A 65 -5.20 -7.30 -0.49
CA ILE A 65 -5.42 -7.15 -1.94
C ILE A 65 -6.24 -8.31 -2.49
N ALA A 66 -6.00 -9.55 -2.04
CA ALA A 66 -6.77 -10.72 -2.44
C ALA A 66 -8.23 -10.60 -2.00
N ILE A 67 -8.49 -10.16 -0.77
CA ILE A 67 -9.86 -9.92 -0.26
C ILE A 67 -10.55 -8.83 -1.08
N VAL A 68 -9.88 -7.71 -1.36
CA VAL A 68 -10.46 -6.63 -2.19
C VAL A 68 -10.81 -7.15 -3.58
N ARG A 69 -9.92 -7.92 -4.21
CA ARG A 69 -10.17 -8.52 -5.52
C ARG A 69 -11.37 -9.47 -5.49
N GLN A 70 -11.48 -10.31 -4.47
CA GLN A 70 -12.62 -11.22 -4.32
C GLN A 70 -13.94 -10.44 -4.20
N LEU A 71 -13.97 -9.39 -3.37
CA LEU A 71 -15.16 -8.55 -3.20
C LEU A 71 -15.53 -7.78 -4.47
N GLU A 72 -14.54 -7.36 -5.26
CA GLU A 72 -14.78 -6.76 -6.58
C GLU A 72 -15.46 -7.76 -7.53
N GLN A 73 -14.97 -9.01 -7.56
CA GLN A 73 -15.55 -10.09 -8.36
C GLN A 73 -16.98 -10.43 -7.94
N GLU A 74 -17.22 -10.62 -6.64
CA GLU A 74 -18.56 -10.91 -6.08
C GLU A 74 -19.58 -9.82 -6.41
N ARG A 75 -19.12 -8.58 -6.61
CA ARG A 75 -19.96 -7.43 -6.97
C ARG A 75 -20.07 -7.18 -8.47
N GLY A 76 -19.48 -8.04 -9.30
CA GLY A 76 -19.46 -7.87 -10.75
C GLY A 76 -18.63 -6.68 -11.23
N ILE A 77 -17.70 -6.18 -10.41
CA ILE A 77 -16.74 -5.13 -10.81
C ILE A 77 -15.60 -5.81 -11.57
N THR A 78 -15.87 -6.18 -12.82
CA THR A 78 -14.92 -6.90 -13.67
C THR A 78 -14.29 -6.03 -14.75
N GLU A 79 -14.89 -4.87 -15.05
CA GLU A 79 -14.43 -3.93 -16.09
C GLU A 79 -14.24 -2.52 -15.50
N GLY A 80 -13.14 -1.84 -15.87
CA GLY A 80 -12.81 -0.48 -15.42
C GLY A 80 -11.73 -0.40 -14.32
N TYR A 81 -11.70 0.74 -13.61
CA TYR A 81 -10.70 1.06 -12.59
C TYR A 81 -11.01 0.36 -11.24
N GLY A 82 -10.72 -0.93 -11.15
CA GLY A 82 -10.71 -1.67 -9.89
C GLY A 82 -9.68 -1.09 -8.91
N LEU A 83 -9.94 -1.24 -7.61
CA LEU A 83 -9.01 -0.88 -6.54
C LEU A 83 -7.91 -1.94 -6.40
N SER A 84 -8.21 -3.23 -6.58
CA SER A 84 -7.18 -4.27 -6.42
C SER A 84 -5.97 -4.12 -7.36
N PRO A 85 -6.10 -3.74 -8.65
CA PRO A 85 -4.94 -3.43 -9.51
C PRO A 85 -4.13 -2.22 -9.01
N VAL A 86 -4.80 -1.17 -8.55
CA VAL A 86 -4.15 0.05 -8.01
C VAL A 86 -3.38 -0.25 -6.71
N LEU A 87 -3.90 -1.14 -5.87
CA LEU A 87 -3.22 -1.58 -4.65
C LEU A 87 -2.02 -2.49 -4.92
N GLN A 88 -2.07 -3.23 -6.03
CA GLN A 88 -1.00 -4.13 -6.47
C GLN A 88 0.16 -3.39 -7.16
N ASP A 89 -0.11 -2.25 -7.79
CA ASP A 89 0.88 -1.42 -8.48
C ASP A 89 1.92 -0.84 -7.49
N SER A 90 3.14 -1.36 -7.51
CA SER A 90 4.23 -0.94 -6.62
C SER A 90 4.69 0.49 -6.87
N GLN A 91 4.68 0.96 -8.13
CA GLN A 91 5.15 2.28 -8.51
C GLN A 91 4.21 3.37 -7.97
N ARG A 92 2.89 3.16 -8.08
CA ARG A 92 1.88 4.05 -7.46
C ARG A 92 2.04 4.11 -5.94
N GLN A 93 2.43 3.01 -5.33
CA GLN A 93 2.60 2.89 -3.88
C GLN A 93 3.89 3.57 -3.40
N HIS A 94 4.96 3.49 -4.20
CA HIS A 94 6.17 4.28 -4.00
C HIS A 94 5.90 5.77 -4.15
N LEU A 95 5.12 6.19 -5.15
CA LEU A 95 4.74 7.60 -5.31
C LEU A 95 3.93 8.11 -4.12
N ALA A 96 2.92 7.35 -3.66
CA ALA A 96 2.16 7.68 -2.46
C ALA A 96 3.07 7.80 -1.22
N SER A 97 4.05 6.90 -1.11
CA SER A 97 5.06 6.95 -0.04
C SER A 97 5.96 8.18 -0.15
N ALA A 98 6.37 8.57 -1.37
CA ALA A 98 7.15 9.77 -1.62
C ALA A 98 6.38 11.02 -1.17
N MET A 99 5.12 11.17 -1.58
CA MET A 99 4.27 12.29 -1.16
C MET A 99 4.18 12.41 0.37
N ARG A 100 4.06 11.27 1.07
CA ARG A 100 4.09 11.24 2.54
C ARG A 100 5.44 11.67 3.11
N LEU A 101 6.55 11.25 2.51
CA LEU A 101 7.90 11.66 2.94
C LEU A 101 8.10 13.16 2.81
N TYR A 102 7.61 13.76 1.71
CA TYR A 102 7.60 15.21 1.55
C TYR A 102 6.80 15.91 2.65
N GLN A 103 5.56 15.48 2.88
CA GLN A 103 4.68 16.03 3.93
C GLN A 103 5.24 15.89 5.35
N SER A 104 6.02 14.83 5.61
CA SER A 104 6.68 14.60 6.91
C SER A 104 8.03 15.30 7.06
N GLY A 105 8.37 16.22 6.15
CA GLY A 105 9.59 17.02 6.24
C GLY A 105 10.86 16.27 5.85
N LYS A 106 10.76 15.22 5.03
CA LYS A 106 11.89 14.43 4.53
C LYS A 106 12.09 14.61 3.01
N PRO A 107 12.38 15.83 2.51
CA PRO A 107 12.45 16.13 1.08
C PRO A 107 13.59 15.38 0.37
N GLY A 108 14.71 15.09 1.06
CA GLY A 108 15.81 14.31 0.49
C GLY A 108 15.42 12.86 0.18
N TRP A 109 14.64 12.23 1.07
CA TRP A 109 14.12 10.87 0.84
C TRP A 109 13.04 10.87 -0.24
N TYR A 110 12.19 11.89 -0.28
CA TYR A 110 11.24 12.10 -1.38
C TYR A 110 11.94 12.16 -2.74
N ALA A 111 12.96 13.01 -2.90
CA ALA A 111 13.69 13.17 -4.15
C ALA A 111 14.33 11.86 -4.60
N LYS A 112 14.89 11.08 -3.66
CA LYS A 112 15.48 9.77 -3.96
C LYS A 112 14.46 8.76 -4.47
N VAL A 113 13.26 8.71 -3.88
CA VAL A 113 12.19 7.83 -4.35
C VAL A 113 11.72 8.23 -5.75
N LEU A 114 11.60 9.53 -6.04
CA LEU A 114 11.21 10.00 -7.37
C LEU A 114 12.25 9.70 -8.46
N GLN A 115 13.54 9.81 -8.15
CA GLN A 115 14.61 9.47 -9.09
C GLN A 115 14.53 8.00 -9.50
N GLU A 116 14.27 7.08 -8.56
CA GLU A 116 14.12 5.65 -8.88
C GLU A 116 12.85 5.38 -9.70
N ILE A 117 11.71 5.98 -9.32
CA ILE A 117 10.45 5.85 -10.09
C ILE A 117 10.63 6.30 -11.56
N SER A 118 11.48 7.30 -11.80
CA SER A 118 11.72 7.87 -13.13
C SER A 118 12.69 7.05 -13.99
N LYS A 119 13.40 6.07 -13.42
CA LYS A 119 14.28 5.14 -14.15
C LYS A 119 13.54 3.91 -14.68
N ASP A 120 12.42 3.57 -14.05
CA ASP A 120 11.61 2.38 -14.34
C ASP A 120 10.43 2.63 -15.31
N GLY A 121 10.25 3.88 -15.77
CA GLY A 121 9.19 4.28 -16.71
C GLY A 121 9.73 4.67 -18.08
#